data_AF-A0A965AFP3-F1
#
_entry.id   AF-A0A965AFP3-F1
#
_cell.length_a   1.000
_cell.length_b   1.000
_cell.length_c   1.000
_cell.angle_alpha   90.00
_cell.angle_beta   90.00
_cell.angle_gamma   90.00
#
_symmetry.space_group_name_H-M   'P 1'
#
loop_
_entity.id
_entity.type
_entity.pdbx_description
1 polymer ?
#
loop_
_entity_poly.entity_id
_entity_poly.type
_entity_poly.pdbx_seq_one_letter_code
_entity_poly.pdbx_strand_id
1 'polypeptide(L)'
;MKVDFVAAEDGCIEFYAGLGNLVVKSNDAQVLADAVIAAGGFANSVMASSSCDFAAEYGFENQGCFDALFEKVAYLVEFPLENV
;
A
#
# COMPACT_ATOMS: atom_id res chain seq x y z
N MET A 1 -10.85 -3.56 -9.62
CA MET A 1 -9.82 -3.10 -10.57
C MET A 1 -8.52 -3.13 -9.78
N LYS A 2 -7.46 -3.72 -10.30
CA LYS A 2 -6.27 -4.01 -9.49
C LYS A 2 -5.54 -2.73 -9.08
N VAL A 3 -4.84 -2.77 -7.95
CA VAL A 3 -4.02 -1.64 -7.47
C VAL A 3 -2.81 -1.48 -8.39
N ASP A 4 -2.66 -0.29 -8.95
CA ASP A 4 -1.62 0.04 -9.94
C ASP A 4 -0.77 1.25 -9.56
N PHE A 5 -1.11 1.94 -8.46
CA PHE A 5 -0.33 3.07 -7.95
C PHE A 5 -0.31 3.13 -6.42
N VAL A 6 0.83 3.53 -5.87
CA VAL A 6 1.07 3.70 -4.42
C VAL A 6 1.65 5.09 -4.13
N ALA A 7 1.21 5.70 -3.04
CA ALA A 7 1.75 6.94 -2.50
C ALA A 7 1.86 6.89 -0.96
N ALA A 8 2.58 7.84 -0.39
CA ALA A 8 2.66 8.07 1.05
C ALA A 8 2.10 9.45 1.40
N GLU A 9 1.27 9.54 2.44
CA GLU A 9 0.70 10.79 2.94
C GLU A 9 0.26 10.61 4.41
N ASP A 10 0.52 11.59 5.27
CA ASP A 10 0.17 11.58 6.70
C ASP A 10 0.60 10.30 7.46
N GLY A 11 1.78 9.77 7.16
CA GLY A 11 2.29 8.53 7.77
C GLY A 11 1.48 7.28 7.41
N CYS A 12 0.72 7.34 6.31
CA CYS A 12 -0.08 6.26 5.78
C CYS A 12 0.36 5.89 4.37
N ILE A 13 0.07 4.66 3.95
CA ILE A 13 0.12 4.25 2.55
C ILE A 13 -1.24 4.52 1.92
N GLU A 14 -1.22 5.12 0.73
CA GLU A 14 -2.38 5.26 -0.15
C GLU A 14 -2.25 4.30 -1.34
N PHE A 15 -3.26 3.46 -1.55
CA PHE A 15 -3.36 2.63 -2.75
C PHE A 15 -4.44 3.13 -3.68
N TYR A 16 -4.12 3.09 -4.97
CA TYR A 16 -5.01 3.51 -6.03
C TYR A 16 -5.19 2.40 -7.05
N ALA A 17 -6.39 2.31 -7.62
CA ALA A 17 -6.71 1.41 -8.71
C ALA A 17 -7.28 2.22 -9.87
N GLY A 18 -6.40 2.61 -10.79
CA GLY A 18 -6.66 3.53 -11.89
C GLY A 18 -6.52 5.00 -11.52
N LEU A 19 -6.62 5.85 -12.54
CA LEU A 19 -6.38 7.30 -12.44
C LEU A 19 -7.27 7.97 -11.37
N GLY A 20 -6.64 8.36 -10.25
CA GLY A 20 -7.26 9.14 -9.17
C GLY A 20 -8.25 8.36 -8.30
N ASN A 21 -8.35 7.04 -8.45
CA ASN A 21 -9.31 6.23 -7.69
C ASN A 21 -8.65 5.63 -6.45
N LEU A 22 -8.72 6.37 -5.33
CA LEU A 22 -8.21 5.94 -4.04
C LEU A 22 -9.01 4.72 -3.53
N VAL A 23 -8.30 3.62 -3.27
CA VAL A 23 -8.85 2.38 -2.73
C VAL A 23 -8.83 2.41 -1.21
N VAL A 24 -7.70 2.82 -0.62
CA VAL A 24 -7.50 2.86 0.82
C VAL A 24 -6.37 3.84 1.18
N LYS A 25 -6.49 4.50 2.33
CA LYS A 25 -5.41 5.21 3.04
C LYS A 25 -5.36 4.68 4.47
N SER A 26 -4.25 4.09 4.88
CA SER A 26 -4.11 3.53 6.23
C SER A 26 -2.64 3.32 6.61
N ASN A 27 -2.37 3.20 7.91
CA ASN A 27 -1.11 2.72 8.46
C ASN A 27 -1.22 1.30 9.06
N ASP A 28 -2.40 0.67 8.95
CA ASP A 28 -2.64 -0.71 9.36
C ASP A 28 -2.47 -1.66 8.16
N ALA A 29 -1.51 -2.59 8.29
CA ALA A 29 -1.17 -3.52 7.23
C ALA A 29 -2.32 -4.46 6.83
N GLN A 30 -3.17 -4.86 7.77
CA GLN A 30 -4.30 -5.76 7.47
C GLN A 30 -5.38 -5.01 6.70
N VAL A 31 -5.73 -3.79 7.13
CA VAL A 31 -6.68 -2.92 6.41
C VAL A 31 -6.22 -2.66 4.97
N LEU A 32 -4.92 -2.39 4.80
CA LEU A 32 -4.31 -2.19 3.49
C LEU A 32 -4.39 -3.46 2.64
N ALA A 33 -4.00 -4.62 3.19
CA ALA A 33 -4.00 -5.89 2.46
C ALA A 33 -5.41 -6.32 2.05
N ASP A 34 -6.39 -6.23 2.95
CA ASP A 34 -7.79 -6.58 2.68
C ASP A 34 -8.36 -5.73 1.54
N ALA A 35 -8.03 -4.43 1.52
CA ALA A 35 -8.46 -3.53 0.47
C ALA A 35 -7.81 -3.86 -0.89
N VAL A 36 -6.52 -4.22 -0.90
CA VAL A 36 -5.82 -4.68 -2.12
C VAL A 36 -6.44 -5.98 -2.63
N ILE A 37 -6.72 -6.96 -1.75
CA ILE A 37 -7.37 -8.22 -2.12
C ILE A 37 -8.77 -7.95 -2.70
N ALA A 38 -9.57 -7.11 -2.05
CA ALA A 38 -10.90 -6.72 -2.51
C ALA A 38 -10.88 -5.99 -3.87
N ALA A 39 -9.80 -5.26 -4.17
CA ALA A 39 -9.59 -4.62 -5.47
C ALA A 39 -9.24 -5.63 -6.60
N GLY A 40 -8.88 -6.87 -6.25
CA GLY A 40 -8.43 -7.93 -7.15
C GLY A 40 -6.91 -8.15 -7.15
N GLY A 41 -6.21 -7.69 -6.11
CA GLY A 41 -4.76 -7.76 -5.95
C GLY A 41 -4.02 -6.59 -6.60
N PHE A 42 -2.69 -6.70 -6.63
CA PHE A 42 -1.82 -5.78 -7.37
C PHE A 42 -1.84 -6.06 -8.88
N ALA A 43 -1.72 -5.00 -9.68
CA ALA A 43 -1.45 -5.10 -11.11
C ALA A 43 -0.04 -5.68 -11.35
N ASN A 44 0.23 -6.10 -12.58
CA ASN A 44 1.55 -6.66 -12.95
C ASN A 44 2.70 -5.66 -12.76
N SER A 45 2.37 -4.36 -12.80
CA SER A 45 3.27 -3.26 -12.48
C SER A 45 2.53 -2.29 -11.58
N VAL A 46 3.14 -1.94 -10.46
CA VAL A 46 2.66 -0.90 -9.55
C VAL A 46 3.60 0.28 -9.67
N MET A 47 3.05 1.44 -9.99
CA MET A 47 3.78 2.70 -10.07
C MET A 47 3.85 3.34 -8.69
N ALA A 48 4.99 3.92 -8.33
CA ALA A 48 5.16 4.61 -7.06
C ALA A 48 5.25 6.13 -7.25
N SER A 49 4.54 6.87 -6.40
CA SER A 49 4.76 8.30 -6.22
C SER A 49 6.16 8.55 -5.64
N SER A 50 6.76 9.69 -5.96
CA SER A 50 8.00 10.13 -5.31
C SER A 50 7.86 10.28 -3.78
N SER A 51 6.64 10.46 -3.28
CA SER A 51 6.38 10.45 -1.82
C SER A 51 6.83 9.16 -1.14
N CYS A 52 6.86 8.03 -1.84
CA CYS A 52 7.36 6.76 -1.32
C CYS A 52 8.87 6.78 -1.05
N ASP A 53 9.65 7.49 -1.87
CA ASP A 53 11.11 7.62 -1.71
C ASP A 53 11.50 8.63 -0.61
N PHE A 54 10.56 9.51 -0.26
CA PHE A 54 10.73 10.56 0.75
C PHE A 54 9.73 10.39 1.88
N ALA A 55 9.34 9.17 2.24
CA ALA A 55 8.17 8.92 3.10
C ALA A 55 8.26 9.61 4.47
N ALA A 56 9.47 9.86 4.97
CA ALA A 56 9.71 10.64 6.19
C ALA A 56 9.20 12.09 6.09
N GLU A 57 9.28 12.71 4.91
CA GLU A 57 8.72 14.05 4.65
C GLU A 57 7.18 14.04 4.56
N TYR A 58 6.59 12.85 4.38
CA TYR A 58 5.14 12.62 4.24
C TYR A 58 4.53 11.96 5.48
N GLY A 59 5.16 12.13 6.64
CA GLY A 59 4.57 11.80 7.95
C GLY A 59 4.90 10.42 8.50
N PHE A 60 5.66 9.58 7.79
CA PHE A 60 6.27 8.41 8.41
C PHE A 60 7.40 8.84 9.36
N GLU A 61 7.65 8.08 10.41
CA GLU A 61 8.74 8.36 11.35
C GLU A 61 10.11 8.36 10.66
N ASN A 62 10.31 7.42 9.71
CA ASN A 62 11.46 7.34 8.83
C ASN A 62 11.14 6.46 7.62
N GLN A 63 12.03 6.42 6.62
CA GLN A 63 11.85 5.63 5.40
C GLN A 63 11.64 4.13 5.69
N GLY A 64 12.37 3.57 6.65
CA GLY A 64 12.26 2.16 7.01
C GLY A 64 10.88 1.76 7.55
N CYS A 65 10.14 2.69 8.17
CA CYS A 65 8.76 2.45 8.59
C CYS A 65 7.81 2.28 7.38
N PHE A 66 8.01 3.05 6.32
CA PHE A 66 7.26 2.87 5.07
C PHE A 66 7.61 1.54 4.41
N ASP A 67 8.91 1.25 4.26
CA ASP A 67 9.40 0.02 3.62
C ASP A 67 8.85 -1.23 4.34
N ALA A 68 8.91 -1.25 5.67
CA ALA A 68 8.42 -2.36 6.48
C ALA A 68 6.90 -2.52 6.39
N LEU A 69 6.14 -1.42 6.35
CA LEU A 69 4.69 -1.47 6.19
C LEU A 69 4.32 -2.01 4.80
N PHE A 70 4.96 -1.51 3.74
CA PHE A 70 4.68 -1.94 2.38
C PHE A 70 5.06 -3.41 2.14
N GLU A 71 6.22 -3.85 2.64
CA GLU A 71 6.63 -5.27 2.60
C GLU A 71 5.64 -6.17 3.33
N LYS A 72 5.18 -5.76 4.52
CA LYS A 72 4.18 -6.50 5.29
C LYS A 72 2.85 -6.62 4.54
N VAL A 73 2.40 -5.54 3.88
CA VAL A 73 1.18 -5.59 3.05
C VAL A 73 1.36 -6.55 1.88
N ALA A 74 2.47 -6.47 1.15
CA ALA A 74 2.75 -7.37 0.03
C ALA A 74 2.73 -8.85 0.47
N TYR A 75 3.32 -9.15 1.62
CA TYR A 75 3.27 -10.48 2.23
C TYR A 75 1.84 -10.93 2.53
N LEU A 76 1.03 -10.10 3.17
CA LEU A 76 -0.35 -10.44 3.54
C LEU A 76 -1.26 -10.63 2.30
N VAL A 77 -1.01 -9.89 1.23
CA VAL A 77 -1.73 -10.04 -0.05
C VAL A 77 -1.36 -11.36 -0.75
N GLU A 78 -0.09 -11.77 -0.67
CA GLU A 78 0.38 -13.04 -1.26
C GLU A 78 -0.03 -14.26 -0.41
N PHE A 79 -0.04 -14.13 0.92
CA PHE A 79 -0.33 -15.19 1.88
C PHE A 79 -1.47 -14.79 2.84
N PRO A 80 -2.73 -14.69 2.37
CA PRO A 80 -3.85 -14.31 3.20
C PRO A 80 -4.13 -15.37 4.29
N LEU A 81 -4.46 -14.90 5.49
CA LEU A 81 -4.65 -15.70 6.71
C LEU A 81 -5.79 -16.75 6.62
N GLU A 82 -6.61 -16.72 5.58
CA GLU A 82 -7.68 -17.70 5.34
C GLU A 82 -7.17 -19.11 4.94
N ASN A 83 -5.84 -19.31 4.84
CA ASN A 83 -5.21 -20.57 4.46
C ASN A 83 -4.49 -21.32 5.61
N VAL A 84 -4.84 -21.04 6.88
CA VAL A 84 -4.33 -21.77 8.07
C VAL A 84 -5.48 -22.36 8.88
#